data_AF-A0A527GHS8-F1
#
_entry.id   AF-A0A527GHS8-F1
#
_cell.length_a   1.000
_cell.length_b   1.000
_cell.length_c   1.000
_cell.angle_alpha   90.00
_cell.angle_beta   90.00
_cell.angle_gamma   90.00
#
_symmetry.space_group_name_H-M   'P 1'
#
loop_
_entity.id
_entity.type
_entity.pdbx_description
1 polymer ?
#
loop_
_entity_poly.entity_id
_entity_poly.type
_entity_poly.pdbx_seq_one_letter_code
_entity_poly.pdbx_strand_id
1 'polypeptide(L)'
;VRWQLAKKQQGTHKTKGRAEIARTGAKMYKQKGTGRARHHSARAPQFRGGGKAHGPVVRSHEHELPKKVRALGLKHALSAKAK
;
A
#
# COMPACT_ATOMS: atom_id res chain seq x y z
N VAL A 1 11.28 20.19 -4.08
CA VAL A 1 11.95 19.10 -3.33
C VAL A 1 11.05 17.87 -3.14
N ARG A 2 9.85 17.97 -2.53
CA ARG A 2 8.93 16.82 -2.31
C ARG A 2 8.65 15.99 -3.58
N TRP A 3 8.42 16.65 -4.71
CA TRP A 3 8.26 15.98 -6.01
C TRP A 3 9.47 15.08 -6.38
N GLN A 4 10.70 15.58 -6.23
CA GLN A 4 11.92 14.81 -6.52
C GLN A 4 12.08 13.61 -5.58
N LEU A 5 11.79 13.80 -4.29
CA LEU A 5 11.86 12.73 -3.29
C LEU A 5 10.81 11.65 -3.55
N ALA A 6 9.57 12.05 -3.85
CA ALA A 6 8.50 11.12 -4.20
C ALA A 6 8.81 10.34 -5.49
N LYS A 7 9.48 10.98 -6.46
CA LYS A 7 9.95 10.31 -7.67
C LYS A 7 11.12 9.35 -7.43
N LYS A 8 11.99 9.66 -6.47
CA LYS A 8 13.09 8.77 -6.05
C LYS A 8 12.58 7.57 -5.23
N GLN A 9 11.46 7.72 -4.54
CA GLN A 9 10.92 6.70 -3.64
C GLN A 9 10.47 5.46 -4.41
N GLN A 10 11.11 4.32 -4.12
CA GLN A 10 10.66 3.02 -4.60
C GLN A 10 9.43 2.57 -3.83
N GLY A 11 8.35 2.22 -4.53
CA GLY A 11 7.12 1.70 -3.92
C GLY A 11 7.07 0.16 -3.91
N THR A 12 8.16 -0.49 -3.51
CA THR A 12 8.33 -1.96 -3.51
C THR A 12 7.74 -2.66 -2.28
N HIS A 13 6.99 -1.93 -1.46
CA HIS A 13 6.36 -2.47 -0.27
C HIS A 13 5.07 -3.21 -0.63
N LYS A 14 5.00 -4.51 -0.31
CA LYS A 14 3.82 -5.36 -0.54
C LYS A 14 3.44 -6.13 0.71
N THR A 15 2.14 -6.31 0.91
CA THR A 15 1.58 -7.29 1.85
C THR A 15 0.67 -8.25 1.13
N LYS A 16 0.43 -9.43 1.71
CA LYS A 16 -0.48 -10.42 1.15
C LYS A 16 -1.91 -10.14 1.60
N GLY A 17 -2.80 -9.93 0.64
CA GLY A 17 -4.23 -9.85 0.89
C GLY A 17 -4.85 -11.22 1.22
N ARG A 18 -6.16 -11.25 1.53
CA ARG A 18 -6.90 -12.51 1.79
C ARG A 18 -6.86 -13.51 0.63
N ALA A 19 -6.67 -13.04 -0.61
CA ALA A 19 -6.62 -13.89 -1.78
C ALA A 19 -5.24 -14.55 -1.97
N GLU A 20 -4.17 -13.84 -1.58
CA GLU A 20 -2.77 -14.23 -1.82
C GLU A 20 -2.16 -15.04 -0.67
N ILE A 21 -2.75 -15.02 0.51
CA ILE A 21 -2.20 -15.72 1.68
C ILE A 21 -2.40 -17.24 1.57
N ALA A 22 -1.34 -17.99 1.87
CA ALA A 22 -1.31 -19.45 1.80
C ALA A 22 -2.06 -20.07 2.99
N ARG A 23 -3.39 -20.13 2.90
CA ARG A 23 -4.26 -20.82 3.87
C ARG A 23 -5.45 -21.45 3.17
N THR A 24 -6.23 -22.29 3.85
CA THR A 24 -7.42 -22.88 3.23
C THR A 24 -8.49 -21.83 2.89
N GLY A 25 -9.03 -21.90 1.67
CA GLY A 25 -10.21 -21.14 1.24
C GLY A 25 -11.53 -21.77 1.68
N ALA A 26 -11.48 -23.04 2.12
CA ALA A 26 -12.64 -23.80 2.53
C ALA A 26 -13.37 -23.16 3.72
N LYS A 27 -14.67 -23.45 3.82
CA LYS A 27 -15.48 -23.05 4.97
C LYS A 27 -14.99 -23.78 6.22
N MET A 28 -14.70 -23.03 7.29
CA MET A 28 -14.14 -23.60 8.53
C MET A 28 -15.08 -24.59 9.22
N TYR A 29 -16.39 -24.37 9.12
CA TYR A 29 -17.44 -25.23 9.68
C TYR A 29 -18.81 -24.89 9.08
N LYS A 30 -19.81 -25.74 9.34
CA LYS A 30 -21.20 -25.56 8.92
C LYS A 30 -21.78 -24.19 9.35
N GLN A 31 -22.68 -23.63 8.53
CA GLN A 31 -23.20 -22.26 8.70
C GLN A 31 -24.04 -22.06 9.98
N LYS A 32 -24.67 -23.12 10.49
CA LYS A 32 -25.57 -23.12 11.64
C LYS A 32 -25.32 -24.37 12.51
N GLY A 33 -25.78 -24.34 13.76
CA GLY A 33 -25.71 -25.50 14.68
C GLY A 33 -24.31 -25.78 15.24
N THR A 34 -23.45 -24.76 15.34
CA THR A 34 -22.08 -24.87 15.90
C THR A 34 -21.88 -24.11 17.22
N GLY A 35 -22.79 -23.21 17.60
CA GLY A 35 -22.63 -22.31 18.75
C GLY A 35 -21.54 -21.24 18.58
N ARG A 36 -20.84 -21.19 17.44
CA ARG A 36 -19.75 -20.27 17.15
C ARG A 36 -20.20 -19.13 16.23
N ALA A 37 -19.46 -18.02 16.21
CA ALA A 37 -19.64 -16.95 15.22
C ALA A 37 -19.57 -17.49 13.78
N ARG A 38 -20.22 -16.84 12.82
CA ARG A 38 -20.23 -17.33 11.43
C ARG A 38 -18.94 -16.97 10.71
N HIS A 39 -18.25 -17.99 10.20
CA HIS A 39 -17.03 -17.80 9.43
C HIS A 39 -17.03 -18.64 8.15
N HIS A 40 -16.29 -18.12 7.16
CA HIS A 40 -16.04 -18.82 5.91
C HIS A 40 -14.60 -19.31 5.91
N SER A 41 -13.66 -18.53 5.39
CA SER A 41 -12.26 -18.94 5.26
C SER A 41 -11.41 -18.44 6.43
N ALA A 42 -10.43 -19.26 6.81
CA ALA A 42 -9.38 -18.88 7.75
C ALA A 42 -8.42 -17.79 7.21
N ARG A 43 -8.53 -17.42 5.91
CA ARG A 43 -7.77 -16.31 5.29
C ARG A 43 -8.26 -14.91 5.71
N ALA A 44 -9.41 -14.82 6.37
CA ALA A 44 -10.01 -13.54 6.71
C ALA A 44 -9.14 -12.73 7.70
N PRO A 45 -9.10 -11.38 7.57
CA PRO A 45 -8.13 -10.52 8.27
C PRO A 45 -8.27 -10.49 9.79
N GLN A 46 -9.46 -10.77 10.33
CA GLN A 46 -9.70 -10.82 11.77
C GLN A 46 -9.04 -12.03 12.46
N PHE A 47 -8.64 -13.04 11.70
CA PHE A 47 -7.95 -14.21 12.25
C PHE A 47 -6.44 -14.01 12.31
N ARG A 48 -5.82 -14.61 13.32
CA ARG A 48 -4.36 -14.77 13.35
C ARG A 48 -3.91 -15.57 12.11
N GLY A 49 -2.90 -15.04 11.42
CA GLY A 49 -2.43 -15.59 10.14
C GLY A 49 -3.38 -15.36 8.96
N GLY A 50 -4.38 -14.47 9.10
CA GLY A 50 -5.21 -13.98 8.00
C GLY A 50 -4.48 -12.96 7.12
N GLY A 51 -5.02 -12.68 5.93
CA GLY A 51 -4.47 -11.67 5.02
C GLY A 51 -4.64 -10.25 5.56
N LYS A 52 -3.80 -9.30 5.14
CA LYS A 52 -3.95 -7.89 5.53
C LYS A 52 -5.12 -7.26 4.75
N ALA A 53 -6.04 -6.58 5.45
CA ALA A 53 -7.20 -5.94 4.81
C ALA A 53 -6.81 -4.71 3.97
N HIS A 54 -6.07 -3.78 4.57
CA HIS A 54 -5.57 -2.56 3.94
C HIS A 54 -4.06 -2.45 4.18
N GLY A 55 -3.30 -3.29 3.48
CA GLY A 55 -1.85 -3.22 3.53
C GLY A 55 -1.26 -2.50 2.32
N PRO A 56 0.04 -2.17 2.35
CA PRO A 56 0.71 -1.59 1.21
C PRO A 56 0.64 -2.51 -0.02
N VAL A 57 0.40 -1.89 -1.15
CA VAL A 57 0.42 -2.48 -2.50
C VAL A 57 1.51 -1.78 -3.28
N VAL A 58 2.21 -2.54 -4.13
CA VAL A 58 3.25 -2.00 -5.01
C VAL A 58 2.65 -0.91 -5.89
N ARG A 59 3.17 0.31 -5.80
CA ARG A 59 2.66 1.48 -6.52
C ARG A 59 3.77 2.48 -6.80
N SER A 60 3.57 3.34 -7.80
CA SER A 60 4.43 4.52 -7.94
C SER A 60 4.04 5.61 -6.94
N HIS A 61 5.03 6.35 -6.43
CA HIS A 61 4.83 7.56 -5.62
C HIS A 61 4.96 8.84 -6.46
N GLU A 62 5.23 8.69 -7.76
CA GLU A 62 5.38 9.80 -8.70
C GLU A 62 4.08 10.58 -8.86
N HIS A 63 4.21 11.90 -8.95
CA HIS A 63 3.17 12.81 -9.39
C HIS A 63 3.77 13.78 -10.40
N GLU A 64 2.96 14.28 -11.32
CA GLU A 64 3.43 15.23 -12.31
C GLU A 64 3.75 16.60 -11.68
N LEU A 65 4.82 17.23 -12.15
CA LEU A 65 5.14 18.61 -11.83
C LEU A 65 5.37 19.39 -13.13
N PRO A 66 4.63 20.49 -13.36
CA PRO A 66 4.77 21.29 -14.58
C PRO A 66 6.21 21.72 -14.83
N LYS A 67 6.64 21.68 -16.10
CA LYS A 67 8.02 22.03 -16.49
C LYS A 67 8.41 23.45 -16.03
N LYS A 68 7.47 24.41 -16.10
CA LYS A 68 7.68 25.80 -15.65
C LYS A 68 8.00 25.88 -14.15
N VAL A 69 7.33 25.10 -13.31
CA VAL A 69 7.57 25.06 -11.86
C VAL A 69 8.93 24.44 -11.53
N ARG A 70 9.35 23.43 -12.30
CA ARG A 70 10.70 22.84 -12.17
C ARG A 70 11.80 23.86 -12.47
N ALA A 71 11.67 24.59 -13.59
CA ALA A 71 12.62 25.62 -13.97
C ALA A 71 12.67 26.76 -12.94
N LEU A 72 11.51 27.22 -12.46
CA LEU A 72 11.42 28.26 -11.43
C LEU A 72 12.09 27.83 -10.13
N GLY A 73 11.85 26.61 -9.66
CA GLY A 73 12.49 26.07 -8.45
C GLY A 73 14.02 26.04 -8.53
N LEU A 74 14.58 25.70 -9.70
CA LEU A 74 16.03 25.71 -9.91
C LEU A 74 16.61 27.13 -9.88
N LYS A 75 15.93 28.10 -10.52
CA LYS A 75 16.36 29.51 -10.49
C LYS A 75 16.42 30.06 -9.07
N HIS A 76 15.42 29.78 -8.24
CA HIS A 76 15.42 30.19 -6.84
C HIS A 76 16.54 29.51 -6.04
N ALA A 77 16.78 28.21 -6.25
CA ALA A 77 17.84 27.49 -5.55
C ALA A 77 19.24 28.06 -5.87
N LEU A 78 19.50 28.42 -7.13
CA LEU A 78 20.77 29.03 -7.53
C LEU A 78 20.90 30.47 -6.99
N SER A 79 19.84 31.27 -7.07
CA SER A 79 19.84 32.64 -6.57
C SER A 79 20.07 32.72 -5.07
N ALA A 80 19.50 31.77 -4.32
CA ALA A 80 19.69 31.67 -2.87
C ALA A 80 21.13 31.29 -2.48
N LYS A 81 21.86 30.57 -3.35
CA LYS A 81 23.27 30.22 -3.13
C LYS A 81 24.24 31.34 -3.54
N ALA A 82 23.82 32.20 -4.48
CA ALA A 82 24.64 33.30 -4.98
C ALA A 82 24.60 34.55 -4.08
N LYS A 83 23.61 34.63 -3.18
CA LYS A 83 23.62 35.53 -2.02
C LYS A 83 24.49 34.96 -0.92
#